data_AF-A0AAP0N181-F1
#
_entry.id   AF-A0AAP0N181-F1
#
_cell.length_a   1.000
_cell.length_b   1.000
_cell.length_c   1.000
_cell.angle_alpha   90.00
_cell.angle_beta   90.00
_cell.angle_gamma   90.00
#
_symmetry.space_group_name_H-M   'P 1'
#
loop_
_entity.id
_entity.type
_entity.pdbx_description
1 polymer ?
#
loop_
_entity_poly.entity_id
_entity_poly.type
_entity_poly.pdbx_seq_one_letter_code
_entity_poly.pdbx_strand_id
1 'polypeptide(L)'
;MSEHQTKDKQVSIMDGNDRSKPTAHDRKLITVLSIDVGGVRGIIPAAILEFLEEQLQDARIAEYFDVIAGTSTGSIIAAMLTAPDNKKQPSHHETKKPVTASDIVNFYMEESENIFPQGYSIQNQI
;
A
#
# COMPACT_ATOMS: atom_id res chain seq x y z
N MET A 1 -9.63 -78.21 -9.32
CA MET A 1 -9.16 -77.90 -7.97
C MET A 1 -9.05 -76.38 -7.88
N SER A 2 -9.65 -75.82 -6.84
CA SER A 2 -9.85 -74.40 -6.57
C SER A 2 -8.66 -73.85 -5.78
N GLU A 3 -8.19 -72.63 -6.09
CA GLU A 3 -7.46 -71.73 -5.17
C GLU A 3 -7.40 -70.35 -5.83
N HIS A 4 -8.42 -69.51 -5.65
CA HIS A 4 -8.52 -68.45 -4.64
C HIS A 4 -7.38 -67.42 -4.72
N GLN A 5 -7.57 -66.41 -5.57
CA GLN A 5 -6.76 -65.20 -5.59
C GLN A 5 -7.24 -64.25 -4.50
N THR A 6 -6.55 -64.23 -3.36
CA THR A 6 -6.78 -63.27 -2.29
C THR A 6 -6.15 -61.93 -2.70
N LYS A 7 -6.99 -60.89 -2.80
CA LYS A 7 -6.54 -59.50 -2.95
C LYS A 7 -5.92 -59.04 -1.64
N ASP A 8 -4.60 -58.87 -1.61
CA ASP A 8 -3.95 -58.10 -0.56
C ASP A 8 -4.34 -56.63 -0.71
N LYS A 9 -5.29 -56.22 0.12
CA LYS A 9 -5.54 -54.81 0.43
C LYS A 9 -4.28 -54.25 1.09
N GLN A 10 -3.45 -53.54 0.33
CA GLN A 10 -2.55 -52.58 0.94
C GLN A 10 -3.37 -51.35 1.35
N VAL A 11 -3.93 -51.42 2.57
CA VAL A 11 -4.45 -50.26 3.27
C VAL A 11 -3.24 -49.42 3.66
N SER A 12 -2.96 -48.35 2.92
CA SER A 12 -2.07 -47.31 3.41
C SER A 12 -2.88 -46.44 4.36
N ILE A 13 -2.57 -46.57 5.65
CA ILE A 13 -3.16 -45.78 6.72
C ILE A 13 -2.76 -44.32 6.48
N MET A 14 -3.75 -43.45 6.25
CA MET A 14 -3.55 -42.01 6.33
C MET A 14 -3.22 -41.68 7.78
N ASP A 15 -1.94 -41.46 8.08
CA ASP A 15 -1.51 -40.96 9.38
C ASP A 15 -1.87 -39.48 9.46
N GLY A 16 -2.93 -39.19 10.22
CA GLY A 16 -3.50 -37.86 10.35
C GLY A 16 -2.67 -36.97 11.26
N ASN A 17 -1.47 -36.54 10.81
CA ASN A 17 -0.77 -35.37 11.36
C ASN A 17 0.43 -34.92 10.50
N ASP A 18 0.26 -34.75 9.18
CA ASP A 18 1.26 -34.01 8.40
C ASP A 18 1.02 -32.50 8.58
N ARG A 19 1.52 -31.95 9.70
CA ARG A 19 1.73 -30.50 9.83
C ARG A 19 3.04 -30.15 9.15
N SER A 20 3.07 -30.23 7.82
CA SER A 20 4.12 -29.60 7.06
C SER A 20 4.15 -28.12 7.45
N LYS A 21 5.26 -27.69 8.04
CA LYS A 21 5.45 -26.28 8.42
C LYS A 21 5.26 -25.46 7.14
N PRO A 22 4.53 -24.33 7.17
CA PRO A 22 4.36 -23.49 5.99
C PRO A 22 5.74 -23.18 5.43
N THR A 23 5.95 -23.52 4.16
CA THR A 23 7.19 -23.21 3.47
C THR A 23 7.31 -21.69 3.34
N ALA A 24 8.50 -21.17 3.05
CA ALA A 24 8.67 -19.71 2.88
C ALA A 24 7.73 -19.12 1.80
N HIS A 25 7.25 -19.96 0.87
CA HIS A 25 6.32 -19.60 -0.19
C HIS A 25 4.84 -19.57 0.24
N ASP A 26 4.49 -20.17 1.39
CA ASP A 26 3.11 -20.20 1.92
C ASP A 26 2.78 -18.99 2.80
N ARG A 27 3.78 -18.13 3.08
CA ARG A 27 3.57 -16.95 3.91
C ARG A 27 3.24 -15.76 3.03
N LYS A 28 2.02 -15.22 3.19
CA LYS A 28 1.66 -13.90 2.64
C LYS A 28 2.67 -12.87 3.16
N LEU A 29 3.42 -12.25 2.24
CA LEU A 29 4.26 -11.10 2.58
C LEU A 29 3.35 -9.92 2.91
N ILE A 30 3.73 -9.15 3.93
CA ILE A 30 3.09 -7.88 4.27
C ILE A 30 3.98 -6.76 3.72
N THR A 31 3.40 -5.88 2.91
CA THR A 31 4.11 -4.73 2.32
C THR A 31 3.81 -3.46 3.12
N VAL A 32 4.86 -2.74 3.49
CA VAL A 32 4.75 -1.51 4.30
C VAL A 32 5.46 -0.37 3.59
N LEU A 33 4.75 0.74 3.40
CA LEU A 33 5.29 2.02 2.96
C LEU A 33 5.36 2.98 4.15
N SER A 34 6.55 3.51 4.43
CA SER A 34 6.78 4.51 5.47
C SER A 34 7.33 5.79 4.85
N ILE A 35 6.69 6.92 5.13
CA ILE A 35 7.05 8.22 4.56
C ILE A 35 7.43 9.16 5.70
N ASP A 36 8.71 9.51 5.77
CA ASP A 36 9.22 10.52 6.72
C ASP A 36 9.74 11.73 5.96
N VAL A 37 9.30 12.92 6.39
CA VAL A 37 9.67 14.22 5.83
C VAL A 37 9.07 15.35 6.67
N GLY A 38 9.62 16.57 6.58
CA GLY A 38 9.13 17.74 7.31
C GLY A 38 9.03 19.02 6.47
N GLY A 39 7.92 19.74 6.65
CA GLY A 39 7.63 21.02 6.00
C GLY A 39 7.34 20.86 4.50
N VAL A 40 7.68 21.90 3.73
CA VAL A 40 7.54 21.94 2.26
C VAL A 40 8.34 20.86 1.53
N ARG A 41 9.35 20.27 2.18
CA ARG A 41 10.16 19.19 1.60
C ARG A 41 9.38 17.90 1.35
N GLY A 42 8.11 17.82 1.78
CA GLY A 42 7.18 16.75 1.41
C GLY A 42 7.08 16.49 -0.10
N ILE A 43 7.41 17.49 -0.91
CA ILE A 43 7.50 17.35 -2.36
C ILE A 43 8.54 16.32 -2.82
N ILE A 44 9.61 16.09 -2.05
CA ILE A 44 10.66 15.13 -2.41
C ILE A 44 10.13 13.70 -2.41
N PRO A 45 9.56 13.16 -1.30
CA PRO A 45 8.96 11.83 -1.34
C PRO A 45 7.73 11.79 -2.25
N ALA A 46 6.97 12.88 -2.43
CA ALA A 46 5.87 12.90 -3.39
C ALA A 46 6.35 12.63 -4.83
N ALA A 47 7.45 13.26 -5.27
CA ALA A 47 8.04 13.03 -6.58
C ALA A 47 8.59 11.60 -6.75
N ILE A 48 9.17 11.02 -5.69
CA ILE A 48 9.60 9.60 -5.70
C ILE A 48 8.39 8.68 -5.86
N LEU A 49 7.28 8.97 -5.18
CA LEU A 49 6.04 8.21 -5.26
C LEU A 49 5.37 8.35 -6.63
N GLU A 50 5.43 9.53 -7.25
CA GLU A 50 4.96 9.76 -8.62
C GLU A 50 5.72 8.87 -9.59
N PHE A 51 7.06 8.91 -9.56
CA PHE A 51 7.88 8.04 -10.39
C PHE A 51 7.61 6.56 -10.11
N LEU A 52 7.47 6.17 -8.83
CA LEU A 52 7.15 4.79 -8.46
C LEU A 52 5.80 4.37 -9.04
N GLU A 53 4.78 5.22 -8.95
CA GLU A 53 3.43 4.95 -9.48
C GLU A 53 3.43 4.78 -11.00
N GLU A 54 4.27 5.53 -11.73
CA GLU A 54 4.48 5.35 -13.18
C GLU A 54 5.06 3.98 -13.54
N GLN A 55 5.81 3.34 -12.63
CA GLN A 55 6.34 1.99 -12.85
C GLN A 55 5.30 0.90 -12.58
N LEU A 56 4.13 1.25 -12.03
CA LEU A 56 3.05 0.31 -11.73
C LEU A 56 2.13 0.17 -12.95
N GLN A 57 1.68 -1.05 -13.23
CA GLN A 57 0.80 -1.36 -14.37
C GLN A 57 -0.64 -0.85 -14.10
N ASP A 58 -0.86 0.47 -14.18
CA ASP A 58 -2.16 1.17 -13.98
C ASP A 58 -2.79 1.04 -12.58
N ALA A 59 -2.00 0.60 -11.60
CA ALA A 59 -2.41 0.45 -10.21
C ALA A 59 -1.85 1.60 -9.35
N ARG A 60 -2.60 1.97 -8.31
CA ARG A 60 -2.23 3.02 -7.35
C ARG A 60 -1.26 2.49 -6.32
N ILE A 61 -0.43 3.37 -5.76
CA ILE A 61 0.48 3.02 -4.65
C ILE A 61 -0.26 2.28 -3.52
N ALA A 62 -1.46 2.74 -3.14
CA ALA A 62 -2.26 2.12 -2.08
C ALA A 62 -2.78 0.71 -2.38
N GLU A 63 -2.73 0.26 -3.64
CA GLU A 63 -3.10 -1.12 -4.00
C GLU A 63 -1.94 -2.11 -3.79
N TYR A 64 -0.70 -1.62 -3.65
CA TYR A 64 0.50 -2.46 -3.44
C TYR A 64 0.90 -2.63 -1.99
N PHE A 65 0.51 -1.68 -1.12
CA PHE A 65 0.93 -1.65 0.28
C PHE A 65 -0.21 -2.01 1.21
N ASP A 66 -0.04 -3.07 2.02
CA ASP A 66 -1.00 -3.43 3.08
C ASP A 66 -1.06 -2.34 4.17
N VAL A 67 0.05 -1.63 4.41
CA VAL A 67 0.15 -0.54 5.39
C VAL A 67 0.89 0.65 4.78
N ILE A 68 0.28 1.84 4.90
CA ILE A 68 0.92 3.11 4.60
C ILE A 68 0.95 3.95 5.88
N ALA A 69 2.15 4.35 6.29
CA ALA A 69 2.36 5.20 7.45
C ALA A 69 3.19 6.42 7.07
N GLY A 70 2.95 7.53 7.77
CA GLY A 70 3.79 8.71 7.66
C GLY A 70 3.70 9.60 8.88
N THR A 71 4.76 10.38 9.12
CA THR A 71 4.86 11.30 10.26
C THR A 71 4.93 12.73 9.74
N SER A 72 4.27 13.68 10.44
CA SER A 72 4.22 15.09 10.05
C SER A 72 3.68 15.25 8.61
N THR A 73 4.38 15.98 7.74
CA THR A 73 4.08 16.09 6.31
C THR A 73 3.84 14.71 5.66
N GLY A 74 4.55 13.66 6.09
CA GLY A 74 4.33 12.29 5.61
C GLY A 74 2.94 11.73 5.94
N SER A 75 2.28 12.16 7.03
CA SER A 75 0.92 11.71 7.34
C SER A 75 -0.12 12.33 6.40
N ILE A 76 0.13 13.55 5.91
CA ILE A 76 -0.71 14.19 4.88
C ILE A 76 -0.61 13.38 3.58
N ILE A 77 0.62 13.04 3.16
CA ILE A 77 0.86 12.20 1.98
C ILE A 77 0.19 10.83 2.13
N ALA A 78 0.39 10.16 3.27
CA ALA A 78 -0.24 8.87 3.54
C ALA A 78 -1.78 8.94 3.52
N ALA A 79 -2.36 10.02 4.05
CA ALA A 79 -3.80 10.25 4.00
C ALA A 79 -4.29 10.48 2.57
N MET A 80 -3.59 11.27 1.76
CA MET A 80 -3.96 11.49 0.36
C MET A 80 -3.89 10.19 -0.44
N LEU A 81 -2.80 9.43 -0.33
CA LEU A 81 -2.63 8.14 -1.03
C LEU A 81 -3.74 7.13 -0.73
N THR A 82 -4.37 7.22 0.45
CA THR A 82 -5.43 6.28 0.88
C THR A 82 -6.84 6.87 0.76
N ALA A 83 -6.96 8.16 0.43
CA ALA A 83 -8.24 8.81 0.23
C ALA A 83 -8.83 8.45 -1.15
N PRO A 84 -10.16 8.24 -1.24
CA PRO A 84 -10.81 8.04 -2.52
C PRO A 84 -10.74 9.32 -3.36
N ASP A 85 -10.36 9.19 -4.63
CA ASP A 85 -10.34 10.28 -5.58
C ASP A 85 -11.78 10.74 -5.89
N ASN A 86 -12.01 12.04 -5.78
CA ASN A 86 -13.30 12.67 -6.00
C ASN A 86 -13.43 13.29 -7.40
N LYS A 87 -12.41 13.18 -8.25
CA LYS A 87 -12.43 13.68 -9.64
C LYS A 87 -13.33 12.80 -10.52
N LYS A 88 -14.50 13.35 -10.86
CA LYS A 88 -15.57 12.80 -11.73
C LYS A 88 -16.07 11.40 -11.35
N GLN A 89 -17.37 11.32 -11.10
CA GLN A 89 -18.07 10.08 -10.73
C GLN A 89 -17.96 9.04 -11.86
N PRO A 90 -17.57 7.78 -11.58
CA PRO A 90 -18.07 6.67 -12.36
C PRO A 90 -19.58 6.58 -12.11
N SER A 91 -20.36 6.57 -13.18
CA SER A 91 -21.79 6.27 -13.13
C SER A 91 -22.01 5.00 -12.32
N HIS A 92 -22.76 5.12 -11.22
CA HIS A 92 -23.28 4.06 -10.35
C HIS A 92 -22.50 2.72 -10.32
N HIS A 93 -21.97 2.38 -9.13
CA HIS A 93 -21.50 1.05 -8.69
C HIS A 93 -19.98 0.77 -8.66
N GLU A 94 -19.10 1.74 -8.97
CA GLU A 94 -17.64 1.52 -8.94
C GLU A 94 -16.98 2.18 -7.71
N THR A 95 -16.10 1.43 -7.03
CA THR A 95 -15.25 1.95 -5.95
C THR A 95 -14.31 3.02 -6.50
N LYS A 96 -14.31 4.21 -5.87
CA LYS A 96 -13.41 5.30 -6.25
C LYS A 96 -11.96 4.89 -6.07
N LYS A 97 -11.15 4.99 -7.13
CA LYS A 97 -9.70 4.79 -7.05
C LYS A 97 -9.09 5.81 -6.09
N PRO A 98 -8.01 5.47 -5.36
CA PRO A 98 -7.30 6.45 -4.56
C PRO A 98 -6.67 7.59 -5.37
N VAL A 99 -6.37 8.70 -4.69
CA VAL A 99 -5.65 9.86 -5.26
C VAL A 99 -4.32 9.42 -5.88
N THR A 100 -3.97 10.02 -7.02
CA THR A 100 -2.69 9.73 -7.70
C THR A 100 -1.50 10.37 -6.97
N ALA A 101 -0.32 9.79 -7.10
CA ALA A 101 0.89 10.38 -6.55
C ALA A 101 1.23 11.73 -7.23
N SER A 102 0.91 11.90 -8.51
CA SER A 102 1.05 13.18 -9.21
C SER A 102 0.17 14.29 -8.61
N ASP A 103 -1.05 13.95 -8.17
CA ASP A 103 -1.91 14.91 -7.48
C ASP A 103 -1.34 15.39 -6.15
N ILE A 104 -0.55 14.55 -5.48
CA ILE A 104 0.15 14.93 -4.25
C ILE A 104 1.28 15.92 -4.57
N VAL A 105 2.03 15.72 -5.66
CA VAL A 105 3.04 16.68 -6.13
C VAL A 105 2.37 18.02 -6.42
N ASN A 106 1.27 18.03 -7.18
CA ASN A 106 0.51 19.23 -7.50
C ASN A 106 0.00 19.94 -6.24
N PHE A 107 -0.52 19.19 -5.26
CA PHE A 107 -0.93 19.74 -3.97
C PHE A 107 0.21 20.50 -3.27
N TYR A 108 1.44 19.97 -3.24
CA TYR A 108 2.57 20.72 -2.66
C TYR A 108 2.97 21.93 -3.51
N MET A 109 2.89 21.86 -4.84
CA MET A 109 3.18 23.00 -5.71
C MET A 109 2.18 24.15 -5.49
N GLU A 110 0.90 23.83 -5.30
CA GLU A 110 -0.18 24.81 -5.18
C GLU A 110 -0.35 25.33 -3.76
N GLU A 111 -0.26 24.46 -2.74
CA GLU A 111 -0.65 24.81 -1.37
C GLU A 111 0.53 25.05 -0.41
N SER A 112 1.77 24.81 -0.84
CA SER A 112 2.92 24.92 0.08
C SER A 112 3.11 26.30 0.69
N GLU A 113 2.84 27.38 -0.05
CA GLU A 113 2.96 28.75 0.48
C GLU A 113 1.87 29.06 1.52
N ASN A 114 0.68 28.47 1.37
CA ASN A 114 -0.43 28.63 2.32
C ASN A 114 -0.20 27.79 3.59
N ILE A 115 0.29 26.55 3.42
CA ILE A 115 0.51 25.61 4.53
C ILE A 115 1.79 25.94 5.29
N PHE A 116 2.83 26.40 4.60
CA PHE A 116 4.15 26.73 5.16
C PHE A 116 4.52 28.20 4.85
N PRO A 117 3.77 29.18 5.40
CA PRO A 117 4.02 30.58 5.12
C PRO A 117 5.42 30.99 5.60
N GLN A 118 6.16 31.66 4.73
CA GLN A 118 7.48 32.23 5.02
C GLN A 118 7.31 33.46 5.94
N GLY A 119 7.05 33.24 7.23
CA GLY A 119 6.79 34.33 8.18
C GLY A 119 6.70 33.95 9.65
N TYR A 120 6.67 32.67 10.01
CA TYR A 120 6.73 32.24 11.41
C TYR A 120 8.18 32.20 11.92
N SER A 121 8.82 33.37 11.99
CA SER A 121 9.97 33.56 12.87
C SER A 121 9.46 33.68 14.32
N ILE A 122 10.06 32.89 15.22
CA ILE A 122 9.76 32.94 16.68
C ILE A 122 10.01 34.33 17.28
N GLN A 123 10.67 35.23 16.55
CA GLN A 123 10.92 36.62 16.92
C GLN A 123 9.66 37.50 16.95
N ASN A 124 8.54 37.08 16.36
CA ASN A 124 7.27 37.84 16.38
C ASN A 124 6.27 37.37 17.46
N GLN A 125 6.69 36.50 18.38
CA GLN A 125 5.84 35.97 19.46
C GLN A 125 6.47 36.05 20.86
N ILE A 126 7.44 36.95 21.08
CA ILE A 126 8.01 37.23 22.41
C ILE A 126 8.06 38.74 22.63
#